data_AF-A0A6A8GKL5-F1
#
_entry.id   AF-A0A6A8GKL5-F1
#
_cell.length_a   1.000
_cell.length_b   1.000
_cell.length_c   1.000
_cell.angle_alpha   90.00
_cell.angle_beta   90.00
_cell.angle_gamma   90.00
#
_symmetry.space_group_name_H-M   'P 1'
#
loop_
_entity.id
_entity.type
_entity.pdbx_description
1 polymer ?
#
loop_
_entity_poly.entity_id
_entity_poly.type
_entity_poly.pdbx_seq_one_letter_code
_entity_poly.pdbx_strand_id
1 'polypeptide(L)'
;MKNPDASGDERDDVESRPTSTTTEPESDTTDSGAEIVVVRVRTDDSVVDLDVERGRVLRDVLLDADLSPYTSLTERANCGGRGLCATCGVRVVEGETSPTHWHDRLASRFGYPRLSCQILVEGAMEVDLVEDKRIWGGRE
;
A
#
# COMPACT_ATOMS: atom_id res chain seq x y z
N MET A 1 -45.80 60.78 -3.61
CA MET A 1 -44.36 60.45 -3.50
C MET A 1 -43.94 59.66 -4.73
N LYS A 2 -42.97 60.20 -5.48
CA LYS A 2 -42.05 59.61 -6.49
C LYS A 2 -42.41 58.23 -7.14
N ASN A 3 -42.79 58.29 -8.43
CA ASN A 3 -42.14 57.75 -9.65
C ASN A 3 -41.27 56.47 -9.57
N PRO A 4 -40.97 55.81 -10.72
CA PRO A 4 -41.81 55.42 -11.86
C PRO A 4 -41.40 54.03 -12.44
N ASP A 5 -41.96 53.67 -13.59
CA ASP A 5 -41.59 52.58 -14.49
C ASP A 5 -40.09 52.32 -14.67
N ALA A 6 -39.72 51.03 -14.78
CA ALA A 6 -38.57 50.60 -15.58
C ALA A 6 -38.83 49.19 -16.15
N SER A 7 -38.91 49.17 -17.47
CA SER A 7 -39.04 48.05 -18.40
C SER A 7 -37.95 46.99 -18.23
N GLY A 8 -38.27 45.75 -18.62
CA GLY A 8 -37.32 44.66 -18.84
C GLY A 8 -37.90 43.67 -19.83
N ASP A 9 -37.36 43.71 -21.05
CA ASP A 9 -37.62 42.90 -22.24
C ASP A 9 -37.00 41.48 -22.08
N GLU A 10 -37.10 40.66 -23.13
CA GLU A 10 -36.38 39.38 -23.38
C GLU A 10 -37.10 38.10 -22.91
N ARG A 11 -37.95 37.50 -23.75
CA ARG A 11 -37.65 36.59 -24.88
C ARG A 11 -37.06 35.24 -24.46
N ASP A 12 -37.96 34.26 -24.41
CA ASP A 12 -37.68 32.86 -24.67
C ASP A 12 -36.97 32.69 -26.01
N ASP A 13 -35.77 32.12 -26.01
CA ASP A 13 -35.29 31.36 -27.15
C ASP A 13 -34.40 30.19 -26.70
N VAL A 14 -34.89 29.04 -27.14
CA VAL A 14 -34.31 27.72 -27.22
C VAL A 14 -32.89 27.75 -27.83
N GLU A 15 -31.93 27.00 -27.28
CA GLU A 15 -31.36 25.89 -28.04
C GLU A 15 -30.54 24.94 -27.16
N SER A 16 -30.74 23.67 -27.48
CA SER A 16 -30.31 22.49 -26.77
C SER A 16 -28.80 22.28 -26.86
N ARG A 17 -28.27 21.83 -25.71
CA ARG A 17 -26.93 21.29 -25.47
C ARG A 17 -26.45 20.43 -26.65
N PRO A 18 -25.26 20.67 -27.24
CA PRO A 18 -24.61 19.63 -28.01
C PRO A 18 -24.24 18.49 -27.06
N THR A 19 -24.61 17.30 -27.50
CA THR A 19 -24.34 16.00 -26.90
C THR A 19 -22.90 15.87 -26.44
N SER A 20 -22.69 15.66 -25.14
CA SER A 20 -21.42 15.16 -24.62
C SER A 20 -21.12 13.85 -25.34
N THR A 21 -20.15 13.89 -26.24
CA THR A 21 -19.52 12.70 -26.80
C THR A 21 -19.00 11.86 -25.64
N THR A 22 -19.69 10.76 -25.37
CA THR A 22 -19.14 9.63 -24.65
C THR A 22 -17.94 9.13 -25.45
N THR A 23 -16.74 9.50 -25.01
CA THR A 23 -15.54 8.73 -25.29
C THR A 23 -14.87 8.46 -23.94
N GLU A 24 -15.34 7.40 -23.29
CA GLU A 24 -14.51 6.59 -22.42
C GLU A 24 -14.51 5.17 -23.03
N PRO A 25 -13.47 4.34 -22.87
CA PRO A 25 -12.13 4.62 -22.34
C PRO A 25 -11.06 4.20 -23.35
N GLU A 26 -10.10 5.08 -23.67
CA GLU A 26 -8.81 4.57 -24.15
C GLU A 26 -8.10 4.03 -22.93
N SER A 27 -8.37 2.75 -22.69
CA SER A 27 -7.67 1.92 -21.73
C SER A 27 -6.24 1.83 -22.25
N ASP A 28 -5.42 2.78 -21.83
CA ASP A 28 -3.98 2.73 -21.95
C ASP A 28 -3.56 1.50 -21.14
N THR A 29 -3.58 0.35 -21.81
CA THR A 29 -3.01 -0.89 -21.32
C THR A 29 -1.52 -0.66 -21.41
N THR A 30 -1.00 0.09 -20.43
CA THR A 30 0.42 0.16 -20.21
C THR A 30 0.85 -1.28 -20.01
N ASP A 31 1.65 -1.74 -20.97
CA ASP A 31 2.49 -2.92 -20.92
C ASP A 31 3.20 -2.97 -19.57
N SER A 32 2.49 -3.48 -18.56
CA SER A 32 3.05 -3.83 -17.27
C SER A 32 3.63 -5.22 -17.47
N GLY A 33 4.70 -5.28 -18.27
CA GLY A 33 5.59 -6.43 -18.22
C GLY A 33 5.90 -6.62 -16.74
N ALA A 34 5.64 -7.82 -16.22
CA ALA A 34 5.86 -8.13 -14.82
C ALA A 34 7.35 -7.90 -14.52
N GLU A 35 7.68 -6.69 -14.04
CA GLU A 35 9.03 -6.32 -13.69
C GLU A 35 9.38 -7.15 -12.46
N ILE A 36 10.26 -8.12 -12.63
CA ILE A 36 10.74 -8.94 -11.53
C ILE A 36 11.81 -8.16 -10.79
N VAL A 37 11.63 -8.04 -9.47
CA VAL A 37 12.57 -7.41 -8.57
C VAL A 37 12.97 -8.40 -7.48
N VAL A 38 14.19 -8.27 -6.98
CA VAL A 38 14.73 -9.18 -5.96
C VAL A 38 14.36 -8.69 -4.56
N VAL A 39 13.70 -9.55 -3.79
CA VAL A 39 13.47 -9.34 -2.36
C VAL A 39 14.37 -10.29 -1.58
N ARG A 40 15.36 -9.73 -0.88
CA ARG A 40 16.23 -10.49 0.01
C ARG A 40 15.61 -10.58 1.39
N VAL A 41 15.36 -11.79 1.87
CA VAL A 41 14.76 -12.07 3.17
C VAL A 41 15.82 -12.69 4.07
N ARG A 42 16.08 -12.05 5.21
CA ARG A 42 16.93 -12.59 6.27
C ARG A 42 16.07 -13.20 7.37
N THR A 43 16.43 -14.41 7.76
CA THR A 43 15.90 -15.16 8.91
C THR A 43 17.03 -15.38 9.90
N ASP A 44 16.74 -15.93 11.08
CA ASP A 44 17.80 -16.19 12.06
C ASP A 44 18.79 -17.28 11.56
N ASP A 45 18.29 -18.20 10.71
CA ASP A 45 19.06 -19.34 10.21
C ASP A 45 19.62 -19.17 8.79
N SER A 46 19.05 -18.27 7.97
CA SER A 46 19.36 -18.19 6.54
C SER A 46 19.03 -16.86 5.86
N VAL A 47 19.57 -16.67 4.65
CA VAL A 47 19.22 -15.57 3.75
C VAL A 47 18.69 -16.16 2.45
N VAL A 48 17.51 -15.70 2.00
CA VAL A 48 16.82 -16.19 0.80
C VAL A 48 16.51 -15.02 -0.12
N ASP A 49 16.88 -15.13 -1.39
CA ASP A 49 16.52 -14.16 -2.43
C ASP A 49 15.27 -14.66 -3.17
N LEU A 50 14.23 -13.83 -3.23
CA LEU A 50 12.97 -14.10 -3.91
C LEU A 50 12.85 -13.23 -5.16
N ASP A 51 12.50 -13.86 -6.27
CA ASP A 51 12.11 -13.17 -7.51
C ASP A 51 10.62 -12.80 -7.42
N VAL A 52 10.34 -11.50 -7.36
CA VAL A 52 9.00 -10.99 -7.03
C VAL A 52 8.50 -10.07 -8.13
N GLU A 53 7.27 -10.31 -8.59
CA GLU A 53 6.59 -9.37 -9.47
C GLU A 53 6.37 -8.03 -8.74
N ARG A 54 6.80 -6.94 -9.38
CA ARG A 54 6.56 -5.59 -8.88
C ARG A 54 5.08 -5.32 -8.62
N GLY A 55 4.79 -4.64 -7.53
CA GLY A 55 3.44 -4.29 -7.07
C GLY A 55 2.80 -5.36 -6.18
N ARG A 56 3.47 -6.50 -5.94
CA ARG A 56 2.98 -7.51 -5.00
C ARG A 56 3.07 -7.01 -3.55
N VAL A 57 2.12 -7.44 -2.72
CA VAL A 57 2.13 -7.17 -1.27
C VAL A 57 3.18 -8.07 -0.62
N LEU A 58 4.11 -7.47 0.14
CA LEU A 58 5.24 -8.19 0.73
C LEU A 58 4.79 -9.35 1.65
N ARG A 59 3.73 -9.16 2.44
CA ARG A 59 3.18 -10.26 3.26
C ARG A 59 2.84 -11.49 2.42
N ASP A 60 2.20 -11.30 1.28
CA ASP A 60 1.69 -12.42 0.50
C ASP A 60 2.85 -13.12 -0.22
N VAL A 61 3.84 -12.35 -0.69
CA VAL A 61 5.11 -12.88 -1.21
C VAL A 61 5.81 -13.77 -0.18
N LEU A 62 5.91 -13.30 1.05
CA LEU A 62 6.54 -14.02 2.15
C LEU A 62 5.78 -15.32 2.48
N LEU A 63 4.45 -15.27 2.53
CA LEU A 63 3.63 -16.46 2.77
C LEU A 63 3.69 -17.48 1.61
N ASP A 64 3.69 -17.01 0.37
CA ASP A 64 3.81 -17.86 -0.82
C ASP A 64 5.17 -18.59 -0.86
N ALA A 65 6.20 -18.00 -0.27
CA ALA A 65 7.55 -18.55 -0.14
C ALA A 65 7.76 -19.38 1.15
N ASP A 66 6.73 -19.63 1.95
CA ASP A 66 6.79 -20.29 3.27
C ASP A 66 7.67 -19.55 4.31
N LEU A 67 7.97 -18.27 4.06
CA LEU A 67 8.75 -17.39 4.93
C LEU A 67 7.82 -16.51 5.76
N SER A 68 7.01 -17.13 6.61
CA SER A 68 5.93 -16.45 7.33
C SER A 68 6.43 -15.27 8.17
N PRO A 69 5.85 -14.07 8.03
CA PRO A 69 6.14 -12.96 8.94
C PRO A 69 5.45 -13.15 10.30
N TYR A 70 4.80 -14.28 10.57
CA TYR A 70 4.10 -14.54 11.82
C TYR A 70 4.87 -15.52 12.70
N THR A 71 4.74 -15.35 14.00
CA THR A 71 5.04 -16.42 14.96
C THR A 71 3.92 -17.47 14.92
N SER A 72 4.19 -18.70 15.38
CA SER A 72 3.20 -19.80 15.39
C SER A 72 1.87 -19.44 16.08
N LEU A 73 1.90 -18.53 17.06
CA LEU A 73 0.71 -18.02 17.72
C LEU A 73 -0.07 -17.02 16.86
N THR A 74 0.65 -16.11 16.19
CA THR A 74 0.04 -15.01 15.42
C THR A 74 -0.39 -15.42 14.01
N GLU A 75 0.04 -16.59 13.54
CA GLU A 75 -0.48 -17.21 12.31
C GLU A 75 -2.00 -17.47 12.39
N ARG A 76 -2.51 -17.82 13.57
CA ARG A 76 -3.95 -18.07 13.82
C ARG A 76 -4.69 -16.84 14.34
N ALA A 77 -3.96 -15.92 14.98
CA ALA A 77 -4.48 -14.68 15.54
C ALA A 77 -3.91 -13.46 14.81
N ASN A 78 -4.40 -13.19 13.60
CA ASN A 78 -4.06 -11.99 12.83
C ASN A 78 -5.28 -11.39 12.13
N CYS A 79 -5.12 -10.15 11.66
CA CYS A 79 -6.17 -9.43 10.94
C CYS A 79 -6.29 -9.78 9.45
N GLY A 80 -5.55 -10.78 8.95
CA GLY A 80 -5.55 -11.18 7.54
C GLY A 80 -5.08 -10.09 6.58
N GLY A 81 -4.13 -9.23 7.01
CA GLY A 81 -3.55 -8.20 6.15
C GLY A 81 -4.23 -6.82 6.17
N ARG A 82 -5.19 -6.59 7.08
CA ARG A 82 -5.92 -5.31 7.20
C ARG A 82 -5.14 -4.15 7.85
N GLY A 83 -3.88 -4.37 8.24
CA GLY A 83 -3.06 -3.35 8.91
C GLY A 83 -3.46 -3.01 10.34
N LEU A 84 -4.25 -3.87 11.03
CA LEU A 84 -4.85 -3.56 12.33
C LEU A 84 -4.17 -4.21 13.54
N CYS A 85 -3.42 -5.30 13.34
CA CYS A 85 -2.97 -6.16 14.45
C CYS A 85 -1.46 -6.10 14.75
N ALA A 86 -0.67 -5.39 13.93
CA ALA A 86 0.79 -5.31 14.03
C ALA A 86 1.57 -6.65 13.98
N THR A 87 0.91 -7.79 13.79
CA THR A 87 1.58 -9.10 13.88
C THR A 87 2.43 -9.45 12.67
N CYS A 88 2.19 -8.83 11.51
CA CYS A 88 2.97 -9.02 10.26
C CYS A 88 4.21 -8.10 10.17
N GLY A 89 4.69 -7.59 11.30
CA GLY A 89 5.85 -6.71 11.36
C GLY A 89 7.11 -7.34 10.75
N VAL A 90 7.80 -6.60 9.87
CA VAL A 90 9.11 -6.92 9.29
C VAL A 90 10.03 -5.70 9.43
N ARG A 91 11.34 -5.91 9.49
CA ARG A 91 12.30 -4.80 9.45
C ARG A 91 12.79 -4.63 8.02
N VAL A 92 12.66 -3.44 7.45
CA VAL A 92 13.25 -3.12 6.15
C VAL A 92 14.67 -2.64 6.39
N VAL A 93 15.65 -3.34 5.79
CA VAL A 93 17.09 -3.04 5.92
C VAL A 93 17.54 -2.15 4.78
N GLU A 94 17.12 -2.48 3.55
CA GLU A 94 17.42 -1.73 2.33
C GLU A 94 16.21 -1.71 1.39
N GLY A 95 16.10 -0.71 0.52
CA GLY A 95 14.96 -0.52 -0.38
C GLY A 95 13.80 0.19 0.32
N GLU A 96 13.71 1.51 0.15
CA GLU A 96 12.69 2.31 0.83
C GLU A 96 11.39 2.36 -0.01
N THR A 97 10.36 1.64 0.43
CA THR A 97 9.00 1.85 -0.06
C THR A 97 8.38 3.04 0.67
N SER A 98 7.92 4.04 -0.08
CA SER A 98 7.32 5.26 0.47
C SER A 98 6.19 4.91 1.46
N PRO A 99 6.26 5.35 2.73
CA PRO A 99 5.24 5.04 3.74
C PRO A 99 3.87 5.64 3.40
N THR A 100 2.93 4.80 2.99
CA THR A 100 1.55 5.18 2.67
C THR A 100 0.62 5.12 3.88
N HIS A 101 0.93 4.31 4.91
CA HIS A 101 0.10 4.12 6.09
C HIS A 101 0.56 4.92 7.33
N TRP A 102 -0.34 5.26 8.26
CA TRP A 102 0.01 6.06 9.45
C TRP A 102 0.98 5.33 10.40
N HIS A 103 0.86 4.00 10.50
CA HIS A 103 1.77 3.15 11.30
C HIS A 103 3.17 3.11 10.69
N ASP A 104 3.23 3.17 9.36
CA ASP A 104 4.46 3.14 8.58
C ASP A 104 5.31 4.40 8.77
N ARG A 105 4.66 5.56 8.95
CA ARG A 105 5.34 6.82 9.32
C ARG A 105 5.95 6.77 10.72
N LEU A 106 5.32 6.07 11.66
CA LEU A 106 5.86 5.87 13.01
C LEU A 106 7.05 4.91 12.98
N ALA A 107 6.92 3.81 12.23
CA ALA A 107 7.97 2.82 12.05
C ALA A 107 9.23 3.40 11.38
N SER A 108 9.09 4.16 10.28
CA SER A 108 10.25 4.83 9.65
C SER A 108 10.91 5.88 10.55
N ARG A 109 10.16 6.55 11.44
CA ARG A 109 10.70 7.61 12.31
C ARG A 109 11.38 7.08 13.58
N PHE A 110 10.97 5.90 14.06
CA PHE A 110 11.39 5.38 15.37
C PHE A 110 11.99 3.97 15.33
N GLY A 111 12.17 3.38 14.13
CA GLY A 111 12.81 2.07 13.97
C GLY A 111 11.92 0.87 14.34
N TYR A 112 10.60 1.05 14.37
CA TYR A 112 9.67 -0.07 14.59
C TYR A 112 9.50 -0.93 13.33
N PRO A 113 9.19 -2.23 13.47
CA PRO A 113 8.84 -3.08 12.34
C PRO A 113 7.68 -2.48 11.51
N ARG A 114 7.84 -2.47 10.19
CA ARG A 114 6.82 -2.08 9.21
C ARG A 114 5.83 -3.22 8.98
N LEU A 115 4.58 -2.92 8.65
CA LEU A 115 3.60 -3.96 8.38
C LEU A 115 3.81 -4.50 6.97
N SER A 116 4.34 -5.72 6.82
CA SER A 116 4.52 -6.35 5.51
C SER A 116 3.22 -6.41 4.70
N CYS A 117 2.05 -6.43 5.35
CA CYS A 117 0.75 -6.37 4.69
C CYS A 117 0.37 -4.99 4.13
N GLN A 118 1.17 -3.96 4.38
CA GLN A 118 0.99 -2.60 3.88
C GLN A 118 2.17 -2.15 3.00
N ILE A 119 3.13 -3.04 2.74
CA ILE A 119 4.28 -2.77 1.88
C ILE A 119 4.00 -3.38 0.50
N LEU A 120 4.07 -2.54 -0.52
CA LEU A 120 4.16 -2.96 -1.92
C LEU A 120 5.63 -3.10 -2.30
N VAL A 121 5.94 -4.17 -3.02
CA VAL A 121 7.27 -4.41 -3.57
C VAL A 121 7.41 -3.62 -4.87
N GLU A 122 7.95 -2.42 -4.77
CA GLU A 122 8.13 -1.51 -5.91
C GLU A 122 9.54 -1.55 -6.53
N GLY A 123 10.45 -2.27 -5.89
CA GLY A 123 11.85 -2.32 -6.25
C GLY A 123 12.59 -3.37 -5.42
N ALA A 124 13.86 -3.56 -5.72
CA ALA A 124 14.70 -4.45 -4.94
C ALA A 124 14.78 -3.98 -3.47
N MET A 125 14.63 -4.92 -2.53
CA MET A 125 14.64 -4.61 -1.10
C MET A 125 15.20 -5.74 -0.26
N GLU A 126 15.69 -5.41 0.92
CA GLU A 126 16.17 -6.35 1.93
C GLU A 126 15.32 -6.21 3.20
N VAL A 127 14.84 -7.33 3.74
CA VAL A 127 14.01 -7.37 4.95
C VAL A 127 14.47 -8.45 5.92
N ASP A 128 14.40 -8.15 7.22
CA ASP A 128 14.58 -9.14 8.29
C ASP A 128 13.22 -9.60 8.82
N LEU A 129 13.04 -10.91 8.89
CA LEU A 129 11.99 -11.54 9.68
C LEU A 129 12.46 -11.59 11.13
N VAL A 130 11.65 -11.02 12.03
CA VAL A 130 11.87 -11.12 13.46
C VAL A 130 11.10 -12.35 13.91
N GLU A 131 11.76 -13.50 14.07
CA GLU A 131 11.13 -14.74 14.51
C GLU A 131 10.85 -14.69 16.02
N ASP A 132 11.78 -14.14 16.79
CA ASP A 132 11.64 -13.81 18.21
C ASP A 132 10.91 -12.47 18.42
N LYS A 133 9.67 -12.35 17.93
CA LYS A 133 8.80 -11.23 18.30
C LYS A 133 8.50 -11.29 19.79
N ARG A 134 9.41 -10.75 20.61
CA ARG A 134 9.08 -10.25 21.94
C ARG A 134 8.12 -9.08 21.73
N ILE A 135 6.83 -9.38 21.62
CA ILE A 135 5.73 -8.42 21.37
C ILE A 135 5.62 -7.39 22.52
N TRP A 136 6.36 -7.56 23.62
CA TRP A 136 6.40 -6.63 24.73
C TRP A 136 7.83 -6.44 25.21
N GLY A 137 8.28 -5.19 25.27
CA GLY A 137 9.61 -4.81 25.73
C GLY A 137 10.02 -5.50 27.02
N GLY A 138 11.30 -5.88 27.10
CA GLY A 138 11.91 -6.25 28.37
C GLY A 138 11.75 -5.06 29.32
N ARG A 139 11.11 -5.30 30.46
CA ARG A 139 11.11 -4.35 31.57
C ARG A 139 12.41 -4.60 32.31
N GLU A 140 13.34 -3.66 32.23
CA GLU A 140 14.35 -3.47 33.27
C GLU A 140 13.79 -2.50 34.32
#